data_AF-A0AA38FR79-F1
#
_entry.id   AF-A0AA38FR79-F1
#
_cell.length_a   1.000
_cell.length_b   1.000
_cell.length_c   1.000
_cell.angle_alpha   90.00
_cell.angle_beta   90.00
_cell.angle_gamma   90.00
#
_symmetry.space_group_name_H-M   'P 1'
#
loop_
_entity.id
_entity.type
_entity.pdbx_description
1 polymer ?
#
loop_
_entity_poly.entity_id
_entity_poly.type
_entity_poly.pdbx_seq_one_letter_code
_entity_poly.pdbx_strand_id
1 'polypeptide(L)'
;MFCTADCYFALKVWHAQNAGAAAVLVTDNNVEPLLTMDSPEEDITATEYLEKITIPSALIEKSLGDSLKKALRNGEMVSINLDWRESLPHPDDRVEYEFWTNSNDECGPKCEGQIEFVKKFKGAAQMLERGGYTLFTPHYITWYCPEAFLLSKQCKSQCINHGRYCAPDPEHDFSQGYDGKDVVIENLRQLCVFKVATESKKPWVWWDYVTDFHIRCPMKEKKYNKECAEKVINSLGLDGKKIDECMGDPEADAENSVLKSEQDAQVGHGSRGDVTILPTLIINNRQYRGKLDKNAVVKAICAGFEETTEPAACLSEGIQTNECLENNGGCWQDQKANITACKDTFRGRVCECPVVESVKFQGDGYSYCEAAGVGRCKIGNGGCWQETREEKTYSACVPTQSKGCRCPPGFKGDGINKCEDIDECKEKLACQCSECSCKDTWGGYECNCEAGHMYIREHDTCISLLAAPSKFGWTAIWVIVLALVAASVGVYAIYKYRLRSYMDSEIRAIMAQYMPLDGQGDAPNQLRDDAL
;
A
#
# COMPACT_ATOMS: atom_id res chain seq x y z
N MET A 1 22.76 36.20 -14.27
CA MET A 1 22.98 37.57 -13.74
C MET A 1 23.89 37.45 -12.51
N PHE A 2 24.92 38.28 -12.36
CA PHE A 2 25.89 38.16 -11.26
C PHE A 2 25.63 39.24 -10.21
N CYS A 3 25.23 38.84 -9.00
CA CYS A 3 25.28 39.68 -7.81
C CYS A 3 26.47 39.22 -6.95
N THR A 4 27.44 40.11 -6.74
CA THR A 4 28.63 39.86 -5.93
C THR A 4 28.42 40.31 -4.48
N ALA A 5 28.93 39.48 -3.57
CA ALA A 5 29.24 39.70 -2.15
C ALA A 5 28.10 39.84 -1.12
N ASP A 6 27.08 40.70 -1.29
CA ASP A 6 26.13 41.02 -0.18
C ASP A 6 24.67 40.68 -0.50
N CYS A 7 24.43 39.68 -1.34
CA CYS A 7 23.10 39.35 -1.83
C CYS A 7 22.72 37.90 -1.50
N TYR A 8 21.65 37.74 -0.72
CA TYR A 8 21.09 36.43 -0.36
C TYR A 8 20.66 35.64 -1.59
N PHE A 9 20.70 34.31 -1.51
CA PHE A 9 20.33 33.44 -2.63
C PHE A 9 18.96 33.79 -3.21
N ALA A 10 17.94 33.93 -2.35
CA ALA A 10 16.58 34.28 -2.77
C ALA A 10 16.52 35.63 -3.51
N LEU A 11 17.28 36.63 -3.04
CA LEU A 11 17.35 37.93 -3.68
C LEU A 11 18.00 37.86 -5.07
N LYS A 12 19.05 37.03 -5.25
CA LYS A 12 19.66 36.75 -6.56
C LYS A 12 18.63 36.14 -7.53
N VAL A 13 17.85 35.18 -7.04
CA VAL A 13 16.83 34.50 -7.84
C VAL A 13 15.71 35.47 -8.22
N TRP A 14 15.24 36.28 -7.28
CA TRP A 14 14.23 37.32 -7.54
C TRP A 14 14.67 38.32 -8.62
N HIS A 15 15.91 38.83 -8.53
CA HIS A 15 16.44 39.74 -9.56
C HIS A 15 16.57 39.06 -10.92
N ALA A 16 17.01 37.79 -10.96
CA ALA A 16 17.10 37.05 -12.21
C ALA A 16 15.72 36.78 -12.83
N GLN A 17 14.71 36.47 -12.02
CA GLN A 17 13.32 36.34 -12.47
C GLN A 17 12.81 37.64 -13.10
N ASN A 18 13.01 38.78 -12.43
CA ASN A 18 12.62 40.08 -12.96
C ASN A 18 13.38 40.47 -14.24
N ALA A 19 14.58 39.91 -14.44
CA ALA A 19 15.34 40.05 -15.68
C ALA A 19 14.90 39.08 -16.79
N GLY A 20 13.87 38.24 -16.56
CA GLY A 20 13.32 37.31 -17.55
C GLY A 20 14.05 35.97 -17.62
N ALA A 21 14.81 35.58 -16.59
CA ALA A 21 15.42 34.25 -16.54
C ALA A 21 14.35 33.16 -16.38
N ALA A 22 14.49 32.06 -17.12
CA ALA A 22 13.61 30.89 -16.98
C ALA A 22 14.02 29.98 -15.80
N ALA A 23 15.29 30.00 -15.41
CA ALA A 23 15.84 29.24 -14.29
C ALA A 23 17.15 29.91 -13.80
N VAL A 24 17.56 29.61 -12.56
CA VAL A 24 18.78 30.16 -11.97
C VAL A 24 19.65 29.06 -11.38
N LEU A 25 20.91 29.00 -11.80
CA LEU A 25 21.95 28.25 -11.12
C LEU A 25 22.88 29.21 -10.41
N VAL A 26 22.95 29.10 -9.09
CA VAL A 26 23.90 29.86 -8.26
C VAL A 26 25.09 28.97 -8.00
N THR A 27 26.28 29.42 -8.39
CA THR A 27 27.52 28.67 -8.12
C THR A 27 28.10 29.09 -6.79
N ASP A 28 28.47 28.12 -5.98
CA ASP A 28 29.24 28.35 -4.75
C ASP A 28 30.62 28.96 -5.09
N ASN A 29 31.06 29.91 -4.27
CA ASN A 29 32.39 30.51 -4.38
C ASN A 29 33.46 29.71 -3.63
N ASN A 30 33.07 28.80 -2.74
CA ASN A 30 33.96 27.94 -1.97
C ASN A 30 33.99 26.51 -2.53
N VAL A 31 35.08 25.79 -2.24
CA VAL A 31 35.18 24.35 -2.54
C VAL A 31 34.77 23.59 -1.29
N GLU A 32 33.47 23.45 -1.10
CA GLU A 32 32.87 22.74 0.03
C GLU A 32 31.64 21.95 -0.41
N PRO A 33 31.21 20.93 0.36
CA PRO A 33 29.89 20.33 0.17
C PRO A 33 28.81 21.40 0.27
N LEU A 34 27.77 21.30 -0.56
CA LEU A 34 26.67 22.25 -0.54
C LEU A 34 26.02 22.28 0.85
N LEU A 35 26.13 23.42 1.52
CA LEU A 35 25.49 23.66 2.80
C LEU A 35 24.07 24.18 2.62
N THR A 36 23.25 23.96 3.63
CA THR A 36 21.91 24.58 3.68
C THR A 36 22.10 26.05 3.95
N MET A 37 21.58 26.89 3.07
CA MET A 37 21.56 28.33 3.31
C MET A 37 20.48 28.62 4.33
N ASP A 38 20.88 28.93 5.57
CA ASP A 38 19.99 29.57 6.53
C ASP A 38 19.87 31.05 6.19
N SER A 39 18.69 31.65 6.40
CA SER A 39 18.56 33.10 6.32
C SER A 39 19.22 33.68 7.57
N PRO A 40 20.27 34.49 7.45
CA PRO A 40 21.02 34.92 8.62
C PRO A 40 20.20 35.81 9.57
N GLU A 41 19.10 36.43 9.11
CA GLU A 41 18.27 37.33 9.92
C GLU A 41 16.76 37.20 9.59
N GLU A 42 15.91 37.48 10.59
CA GLU A 42 14.46 37.73 10.48
C GLU A 42 14.19 39.03 9.70
N ASP A 43 14.73 39.12 8.49
CA ASP A 43 14.51 40.28 7.66
C ASP A 43 13.10 40.16 7.05
N ILE A 44 12.14 40.85 7.65
CA ILE A 44 10.72 40.86 7.27
C ILE A 44 10.56 41.16 5.77
N THR A 45 11.53 41.90 5.20
CA THR A 45 11.65 42.23 3.78
C THR A 45 11.90 41.02 2.87
N ALA A 46 12.56 39.96 3.36
CA ALA A 46 12.81 38.71 2.62
C ALA A 46 11.50 37.98 2.29
N THR A 47 10.55 38.00 3.23
CA THR A 47 9.25 37.34 3.10
C THR A 47 8.44 37.85 1.91
N GLU A 48 8.51 39.16 1.61
CA GLU A 48 7.69 39.79 0.56
C GLU A 48 8.04 39.35 -0.86
N TYR A 49 9.29 38.96 -1.13
CA TYR A 49 9.71 38.51 -2.45
C TYR A 49 9.91 36.99 -2.53
N LEU A 50 10.16 36.30 -1.42
CA LEU A 50 10.26 34.84 -1.38
C LEU A 50 8.99 34.16 -1.93
N GLU A 51 7.81 34.66 -1.55
CA GLU A 51 6.53 34.12 -2.06
C GLU A 51 6.27 34.42 -3.54
N LYS A 52 7.00 35.38 -4.12
CA LYS A 52 6.84 35.82 -5.52
C LYS A 52 7.81 35.13 -6.48
N ILE A 53 8.78 34.38 -5.97
CA ILE A 53 9.70 33.60 -6.80
C ILE A 53 8.96 32.37 -7.33
N THR A 54 8.86 32.25 -8.66
CA THR A 54 8.19 31.16 -9.37
C THR A 54 9.13 30.37 -10.28
N ILE A 55 10.33 30.88 -10.55
CA ILE A 55 11.31 30.18 -11.38
C ILE A 55 12.12 29.15 -10.59
N PRO A 56 12.47 28.00 -11.18
CA PRO A 56 13.33 27.02 -10.54
C PRO A 56 14.72 27.61 -10.29
N SER A 57 15.25 27.36 -9.11
CA SER A 57 16.58 27.80 -8.72
C SER A 57 17.33 26.70 -7.96
N ALA A 58 18.64 26.59 -8.18
CA ALA A 58 19.48 25.61 -7.52
C ALA A 58 20.86 26.19 -7.19
N LEU A 59 21.39 25.82 -6.03
CA LEU A 59 22.79 26.02 -5.67
C LEU A 59 23.60 24.84 -6.22
N ILE A 60 24.71 25.11 -6.90
CA ILE A 60 25.59 24.09 -7.48
C ILE A 60 27.01 24.25 -6.95
N GLU A 61 27.71 23.14 -6.87
CA GLU A 61 29.12 23.11 -6.47
C GLU A 61 29.97 24.00 -7.39
N LYS A 62 31.04 24.55 -6.82
CA LYS A 62 32.01 25.35 -7.56
C LYS A 62 32.62 24.58 -8.74
N SER A 63 32.91 23.29 -8.56
CA SER A 63 33.46 22.39 -9.58
C SER A 63 32.58 22.34 -10.85
N LEU A 64 31.28 22.14 -10.67
CA LEU A 64 30.29 22.11 -11.74
C LEU A 64 30.12 23.48 -12.38
N GLY A 65 29.99 24.53 -11.55
CA GLY A 65 29.83 25.89 -12.07
C GLY A 65 31.05 26.39 -12.85
N ASP A 66 32.26 26.04 -12.44
CA ASP A 66 33.49 26.38 -13.19
C ASP A 66 33.56 25.63 -14.52
N SER A 67 33.09 24.38 -14.57
CA SER A 67 32.99 23.59 -15.80
C SER A 67 31.99 24.21 -16.79
N LEU A 68 30.81 24.63 -16.31
CA LEU A 68 29.81 25.34 -17.11
C LEU A 68 30.36 26.68 -17.63
N LYS A 69 31.02 27.46 -16.79
CA LYS A 69 31.66 28.73 -17.18
C LYS A 69 32.73 28.52 -18.25
N LYS A 70 33.51 27.44 -18.15
CA LYS A 70 34.54 27.10 -19.13
C LYS A 70 33.93 26.76 -20.50
N ALA A 71 32.91 25.90 -20.53
CA ALA A 71 32.20 25.55 -21.75
C ALA A 71 31.59 26.78 -22.45
N LEU A 72 30.94 27.66 -21.68
CA LEU A 72 30.38 28.91 -22.21
C LEU A 72 31.45 29.85 -22.78
N ARG A 73 32.61 29.97 -22.13
CA ARG A 73 33.75 30.78 -22.64
C ARG A 73 34.35 30.22 -23.92
N ASN A 74 34.29 28.90 -24.11
CA ASN A 74 34.76 28.23 -25.33
C ASN A 74 33.77 28.35 -26.51
N GLY A 75 32.59 28.95 -26.29
CA GLY A 75 31.54 29.03 -27.30
C GLY A 75 30.78 27.73 -27.52
N GLU A 76 30.87 26.79 -26.58
CA GLU A 76 30.14 25.52 -26.63
C GLU A 76 28.66 25.74 -26.28
N MET A 77 27.75 25.00 -26.93
CA MET A 77 26.34 25.01 -26.56
C MET A 77 26.15 24.16 -25.31
N VAL A 78 25.74 24.79 -24.21
CA VAL A 78 25.48 24.11 -22.94
C VAL A 78 23.98 23.88 -22.80
N SER A 79 23.56 22.62 -22.79
CA SER A 79 22.19 22.21 -22.44
C SER A 79 22.16 21.70 -21.01
N ILE A 80 21.24 22.22 -20.20
CA ILE A 80 21.06 21.83 -18.80
C ILE A 80 19.66 21.26 -18.67
N ASN A 81 19.56 20.02 -18.23
CA ASN A 81 18.30 19.39 -17.85
C ASN A 81 18.20 19.36 -16.32
N LEU A 82 17.13 19.93 -15.77
CA LEU A 82 16.82 19.86 -14.35
C LEU A 82 15.76 18.78 -14.15
N ASP A 83 16.19 17.58 -13.77
CA ASP A 83 15.29 16.45 -13.54
C ASP A 83 15.07 16.25 -12.03
N TRP A 84 13.83 16.46 -11.59
CA TRP A 84 13.42 16.32 -10.17
C TRP A 84 12.60 15.05 -9.93
N ARG A 85 12.39 14.22 -10.95
CA ARG A 85 11.54 13.01 -10.88
C ARG A 85 12.02 12.02 -9.82
N GLU A 86 13.34 11.94 -9.63
CA GLU A 86 14.02 11.02 -8.71
C GLU A 86 14.71 11.80 -7.56
N SER A 87 14.02 12.82 -7.02
CA SER A 87 14.58 13.70 -5.99
C SER A 87 14.71 13.02 -4.62
N LEU A 88 13.95 11.95 -4.37
CA LEU A 88 14.03 11.13 -3.18
C LEU A 88 14.24 9.65 -3.56
N PRO A 89 15.14 8.93 -2.87
CA PRO A 89 15.25 7.48 -3.00
C PRO A 89 13.93 6.81 -2.59
N HIS A 90 13.53 5.76 -3.29
CA HIS A 90 12.41 4.89 -2.96
C HIS A 90 12.92 3.43 -3.01
N PRO A 91 13.58 2.93 -1.96
CA PRO A 91 14.19 1.61 -1.98
C PRO A 91 13.15 0.48 -1.96
N ASP A 92 11.97 0.73 -1.39
CA ASP A 92 10.87 -0.20 -1.24
C ASP A 92 9.51 0.52 -1.17
N ASP A 93 8.46 -0.23 -0.82
CA ASP A 93 7.07 0.25 -0.70
C ASP A 93 6.79 1.02 0.60
N ARG A 94 7.80 1.27 1.43
CA ARG A 94 7.72 2.01 2.69
C ARG A 94 8.61 3.24 2.64
N VAL A 95 8.24 4.26 3.43
CA VAL A 95 9.06 5.46 3.58
C VAL A 95 9.55 5.59 5.02
N GLU A 96 10.86 5.56 5.20
CA GLU A 96 11.52 5.93 6.44
C GLU A 96 11.67 7.44 6.52
N TYR A 97 11.22 8.04 7.62
CA TYR A 97 11.44 9.46 7.84
C TYR A 97 11.79 9.79 9.29
N GLU A 98 12.67 10.77 9.43
CA GLU A 98 13.19 11.24 10.70
C GLU A 98 12.81 12.71 10.90
N PHE A 99 12.50 13.08 12.14
CA PHE A 99 12.28 14.48 12.51
C PHE A 99 13.23 14.90 13.62
N TRP A 100 14.22 15.71 13.24
CA TRP A 100 15.20 16.30 14.14
C TRP A 100 14.65 17.62 14.69
N THR A 101 14.48 17.68 16.01
CA THR A 101 13.76 18.74 16.71
C THR A 101 14.42 19.07 18.05
N ASN A 102 13.89 20.09 18.73
CA ASN A 102 14.18 20.38 20.13
C ASN A 102 12.84 20.49 20.89
N SER A 103 12.83 20.24 22.20
CA SER A 103 11.64 20.43 23.05
C SER A 103 11.53 21.84 23.64
N ASN A 104 12.47 22.73 23.34
CA ASN A 104 12.41 24.15 23.70
C ASN A 104 11.20 24.83 23.04
N ASP A 105 10.41 25.59 23.80
CA ASP A 105 9.27 26.37 23.33
C ASP A 105 9.44 27.90 23.48
N GLU A 106 10.60 28.38 23.95
CA GLU A 106 10.91 29.80 24.21
C GLU A 106 11.99 30.39 23.29
N CYS A 107 12.03 30.00 22.01
CA CYS A 107 12.97 30.57 21.02
C CYS A 107 12.32 31.48 19.95
N GLY A 108 11.22 32.16 20.32
CA GLY A 108 10.53 33.11 19.44
C GLY A 108 9.84 32.44 18.23
N PRO A 109 9.74 33.14 17.07
CA PRO A 109 9.01 32.64 15.90
C PRO A 109 9.47 31.28 15.38
N LYS A 110 10.74 30.92 15.58
CA LYS A 110 11.29 29.60 15.18
C LYS A 110 10.61 28.46 15.94
N CYS A 111 10.52 28.57 17.26
CA CYS A 111 9.85 27.59 18.11
C CYS A 111 8.34 27.56 17.83
N GLU A 112 7.70 28.72 17.68
CA GLU A 112 6.27 28.80 17.37
C GLU A 112 5.93 28.10 16.04
N GLY A 113 6.70 28.33 14.99
CA GLY A 113 6.52 27.69 13.69
C GLY A 113 6.71 26.17 13.74
N GLN A 114 7.69 25.70 14.51
CA GLN A 114 7.93 24.27 14.72
C GLN A 114 6.79 23.59 15.48
N ILE A 115 6.28 24.22 16.53
CA ILE A 115 5.13 23.74 17.30
C ILE A 115 3.88 23.69 16.43
N GLU A 116 3.65 24.74 15.63
CA GLU A 116 2.53 24.80 14.70
C GLU A 116 2.61 23.69 13.65
N PHE A 117 3.81 23.43 13.11
CA PHE A 117 4.03 22.32 12.20
C PHE A 117 3.68 20.97 12.85
N VAL A 118 4.24 20.67 14.03
CA VAL A 118 3.97 19.41 14.75
C VAL A 118 2.46 19.23 14.97
N LYS A 119 1.75 20.28 15.39
CA LYS A 119 0.28 20.27 15.57
C LYS A 119 -0.47 19.97 14.28
N LYS A 120 -0.11 20.61 13.17
CA LYS A 120 -0.78 20.43 11.86
C LYS A 120 -0.45 19.09 11.21
N PHE A 121 0.79 18.61 11.38
CA PHE A 121 1.30 17.40 10.75
C PHE A 121 0.90 16.12 11.49
N LYS A 122 0.72 16.19 12.82
CA LYS A 122 0.29 15.07 13.69
C LYS A 122 -0.75 14.15 13.05
N GLY A 123 -1.87 14.69 12.54
CA GLY A 123 -2.94 13.85 11.98
C GLY A 123 -2.52 13.06 10.73
N ALA A 124 -1.68 13.66 9.88
CA ALA A 124 -1.14 12.99 8.71
C ALA A 124 -0.12 11.91 9.11
N ALA A 125 0.78 12.22 10.05
CA ALA A 125 1.77 11.28 10.57
C ALA A 125 1.10 10.05 11.20
N GLN A 126 0.11 10.26 12.07
CA GLN A 126 -0.64 9.17 12.73
C GLN A 126 -1.38 8.29 11.71
N MET A 127 -1.93 8.86 10.64
CA MET A 127 -2.59 8.10 9.59
C MET A 127 -1.60 7.22 8.82
N LEU A 128 -0.45 7.77 8.44
CA LEU A 128 0.59 7.05 7.70
C LEU A 128 1.19 5.91 8.53
N GLU A 129 1.52 6.18 9.80
CA GLU A 129 2.11 5.20 10.71
C GLU A 129 1.12 4.08 11.08
N ARG A 130 -0.15 4.40 11.34
CA ARG A 130 -1.19 3.38 11.62
C ARG A 130 -1.48 2.51 10.41
N GLY A 131 -1.34 3.05 9.20
CA GLY A 131 -1.46 2.31 7.95
C GLY A 131 -0.26 1.39 7.66
N GLY A 132 0.84 1.52 8.41
CA GLY A 132 2.07 0.78 8.17
C GLY A 132 2.86 1.24 6.95
N TYR A 133 2.52 2.39 6.38
CA TYR A 133 3.14 2.94 5.16
C TYR A 133 4.47 3.63 5.43
N THR A 134 4.71 4.08 6.67
CA THR A 134 5.90 4.82 7.04
C THR A 134 6.53 4.31 8.33
N LEU A 135 7.86 4.47 8.43
CA LEU A 135 8.63 4.23 9.65
C LEU A 135 9.18 5.57 10.15
N PHE A 136 8.55 6.10 11.19
CA PHE A 136 8.92 7.37 11.81
C PHE A 136 9.93 7.17 12.94
N THR A 137 10.93 8.05 13.04
CA THR A 137 11.81 8.16 14.23
C THR A 137 12.03 9.63 14.61
N PRO A 138 11.68 10.06 15.84
CA PRO A 138 12.02 11.39 16.34
C PRO A 138 13.47 11.43 16.83
N HIS A 139 14.15 12.54 16.59
CA HIS A 139 15.51 12.78 17.04
C HIS A 139 15.68 14.16 17.67
N TYR A 140 16.62 14.25 18.60
CA TYR A 140 16.94 15.49 19.30
C TYR A 140 18.43 15.76 19.24
N ILE A 141 18.77 16.98 18.81
CA ILE A 141 20.18 17.40 18.76
C ILE A 141 20.74 17.47 20.19
N THR A 142 21.95 16.96 20.37
CA THR A 142 22.65 17.09 21.66
C THR A 142 24.06 17.58 21.42
N TRP A 143 24.44 18.61 22.17
CA TRP A 143 25.79 19.15 22.13
C TRP A 143 26.63 18.54 23.25
N TYR A 144 27.93 18.78 23.22
CA TYR A 144 28.82 18.43 24.33
C TYR A 144 29.63 19.65 24.75
N CYS A 145 30.02 19.65 26.00
CA CYS A 145 30.86 20.67 26.60
C CYS A 145 32.32 20.19 26.56
N PRO A 146 33.26 20.96 25.98
CA PRO A 146 34.66 20.56 25.93
C PRO A 146 35.26 20.42 27.34
N GLU A 147 36.22 19.51 27.51
CA GLU A 147 36.82 19.19 28.81
C GLU A 147 37.34 20.42 29.58
N ALA A 148 37.90 21.38 28.86
CA ALA A 148 38.41 22.63 29.44
C ALA A 148 37.34 23.48 30.16
N PHE A 149 36.06 23.30 29.81
CA PHE A 149 34.96 24.11 30.30
C PHE A 149 34.00 23.36 31.24
N LEU A 150 34.28 22.11 31.60
CA LEU A 150 33.41 21.29 32.46
C LEU A 150 33.09 21.95 33.81
N LEU A 151 34.03 22.70 34.35
CA LEU A 151 33.86 23.39 35.65
C LEU A 151 33.20 24.77 35.52
N SER A 152 33.01 25.27 34.30
CA SER A 152 32.37 26.57 34.06
C SER A 152 30.91 26.57 34.48
N LYS A 153 30.40 27.76 34.86
CA LYS A 153 29.00 27.92 35.23
C LYS A 153 28.08 27.57 34.06
N GLN A 154 28.48 27.98 32.85
CA GLN A 154 27.73 27.73 31.61
C GLN A 154 27.59 26.24 31.33
N CYS A 155 28.66 25.46 31.43
CA CYS A 155 28.60 24.02 31.21
C CYS A 155 27.70 23.32 32.23
N LYS A 156 27.80 23.71 33.51
CA LYS A 156 26.98 23.13 34.58
C LYS A 156 25.50 23.48 34.50
N SER A 157 25.14 24.64 33.95
CA SER A 157 23.73 24.97 33.74
C SER A 157 23.18 24.28 32.49
N GLN A 158 23.95 24.22 31.41
CA GLN A 158 23.44 23.81 30.11
C GLN A 158 23.53 22.29 29.83
N CYS A 159 24.22 21.53 30.68
CA CYS A 159 24.54 20.14 30.41
C CYS A 159 24.17 19.19 31.56
N ILE A 160 23.94 17.93 31.20
CA ILE A 160 23.80 16.79 32.10
C ILE A 160 24.97 15.79 31.89
N ASN A 161 25.04 14.74 32.72
CA ASN A 161 26.09 13.71 32.68
C ASN A 161 27.52 14.29 32.60
N HIS A 162 27.83 15.30 33.42
CA HIS A 162 29.13 15.95 33.46
C HIS A 162 29.59 16.54 32.11
N GLY A 163 28.68 17.23 31.41
CA GLY A 163 29.02 17.94 30.17
C GLY A 163 28.94 17.11 28.89
N ARG A 164 28.54 15.83 28.99
CA ARG A 164 28.43 14.93 27.82
C ARG A 164 27.26 15.28 26.91
N TYR A 165 26.16 15.76 27.48
CA TYR A 165 24.94 16.10 26.74
C TYR A 165 24.43 17.47 27.17
N CYS A 166 24.32 18.38 26.22
CA CYS A 166 24.00 19.78 26.45
C CYS A 166 22.96 20.26 25.43
N ALA A 167 22.20 21.28 25.81
CA ALA A 167 21.36 22.05 24.91
C ALA A 167 21.67 23.54 25.09
N PRO A 168 21.47 24.38 24.06
CA PRO A 168 21.56 25.82 24.21
C PRO A 168 20.45 26.33 25.15
N ASP A 169 20.73 27.46 25.78
CA ASP A 169 19.82 28.10 26.71
C ASP A 169 18.52 28.52 25.99
N PRO A 170 17.33 28.13 26.51
CA PRO A 170 16.04 28.42 25.89
C PRO A 170 15.82 29.88 25.51
N GLU A 171 16.15 30.78 26.43
CA GLU A 171 15.84 32.21 26.38
C GLU A 171 17.06 33.04 25.94
N HIS A 172 18.21 32.38 25.71
CA HIS A 172 19.51 33.01 25.54
C HIS A 172 19.90 33.94 26.71
N ASP A 173 19.31 33.74 27.90
CA ASP A 173 19.57 34.48 29.12
C ASP A 173 19.85 33.53 30.29
N PHE A 174 21.13 33.32 30.59
CA PHE A 174 21.60 32.46 31.68
C PHE A 174 21.23 32.93 33.11
N SER A 175 20.46 34.00 33.27
CA SER A 175 20.08 34.57 34.55
C SER A 175 18.62 34.33 34.95
N GLN A 176 17.76 33.95 34.00
CA GLN A 176 16.32 33.77 34.21
C GLN A 176 15.83 32.54 33.43
N GLY A 177 14.62 32.08 33.74
CA GLY A 177 13.99 30.99 32.99
C GLY A 177 14.52 29.59 33.32
N TYR A 178 14.50 28.75 32.29
CA TYR A 178 14.95 27.36 32.32
C TYR A 178 16.36 27.24 31.77
N ASP A 179 17.13 26.28 32.27
CA ASP A 179 18.48 26.04 31.79
C ASP A 179 18.48 25.03 30.62
N GLY A 180 19.53 25.01 29.81
CA GLY A 180 19.70 24.00 28.75
C GLY A 180 19.64 22.55 29.26
N LYS A 181 20.07 22.26 30.50
CA LYS A 181 19.94 20.92 31.09
C LYS A 181 18.48 20.47 31.18
N ASP A 182 17.54 21.38 31.45
CA ASP A 182 16.11 21.06 31.58
C ASP A 182 15.56 20.61 30.23
N VAL A 183 16.02 21.26 29.15
CA VAL A 183 15.73 20.88 27.77
C VAL A 183 16.30 19.51 27.43
N VAL A 184 17.54 19.20 27.82
CA VAL A 184 18.12 17.87 27.58
C VAL A 184 17.32 16.79 28.31
N ILE A 185 16.88 17.05 29.55
CA ILE A 185 16.07 16.12 30.33
C ILE A 185 14.72 15.85 29.66
N GLU A 186 14.05 16.87 29.12
CA GLU A 186 12.79 16.68 28.39
C GLU A 186 13.00 16.04 27.01
N ASN A 187 14.08 16.36 26.29
CA ASN A 187 14.46 15.67 25.06
C ASN A 187 14.65 14.16 25.31
N LEU A 188 15.39 13.81 26.36
CA LEU A 188 15.57 12.42 26.80
C LEU A 188 14.23 11.76 27.16
N ARG A 189 13.33 12.49 27.83
CA ARG A 189 11.99 11.99 28.15
C ARG A 189 11.16 11.71 26.90
N GLN A 190 11.18 12.62 25.93
CA GLN A 190 10.45 12.46 24.66
C GLN A 190 10.96 11.26 23.85
N LEU A 191 12.28 11.03 23.82
CA LEU A 191 12.89 9.84 23.22
C LEU A 191 12.43 8.56 23.93
N CYS A 192 12.43 8.56 25.26
CA CYS A 192 11.97 7.40 26.03
C CYS A 192 10.46 7.14 25.91
N VAL A 193 9.64 8.19 25.80
CA VAL A 193 8.22 8.08 25.46
C VAL A 193 8.05 7.40 24.11
N PHE A 194 8.82 7.80 23.09
CA PHE A 194 8.78 7.15 21.77
C PHE A 194 9.19 5.68 21.84
N LYS A 195 10.26 5.36 22.57
CA LYS A 195 10.75 3.99 22.74
C LYS A 195 9.69 3.09 23.40
N VAL A 196 9.12 3.52 24.52
CA VAL A 196 8.07 2.77 25.24
C VAL A 196 6.79 2.64 24.42
N ALA A 197 6.42 3.69 23.68
CA ALA A 197 5.27 3.66 22.77
C ALA A 197 5.49 2.66 21.62
N THR A 198 6.71 2.58 21.09
CA THR A 198 7.11 1.63 20.04
C THR A 198 7.09 0.19 20.54
N GLU A 199 7.60 -0.08 21.73
CA GLU A 199 7.50 -1.39 22.40
C GLU A 199 6.04 -1.82 22.62
N SER A 200 5.16 -0.85 22.83
CA SER A 200 3.71 -1.03 22.97
C SER A 200 2.96 -1.09 21.63
N LYS A 201 3.69 -1.13 20.49
CA LYS A 201 3.17 -1.14 19.11
C LYS A 201 2.29 0.07 18.74
N LYS A 202 2.55 1.22 19.36
CA LYS A 202 1.82 2.47 19.12
C LYS A 202 2.77 3.69 19.00
N PRO A 203 3.77 3.67 18.09
CA PRO A 203 4.76 4.74 17.96
C PRO A 203 4.12 6.13 17.75
N TRP A 204 2.98 6.19 17.06
CA TRP A 204 2.22 7.41 16.78
C TRP A 204 1.70 8.17 18.01
N VAL A 205 1.74 7.56 19.21
CA VAL A 205 1.40 8.21 20.49
C VAL A 205 2.42 9.27 20.86
N TRP A 206 3.66 9.20 20.34
CA TRP A 206 4.65 10.25 20.54
C TRP A 206 4.13 11.62 20.04
N TRP A 207 3.44 11.66 18.90
CA TRP A 207 2.81 12.89 18.39
C TRP A 207 1.75 13.44 19.35
N ASP A 208 1.02 12.58 20.05
CA ASP A 208 0.09 12.99 21.09
C ASP A 208 0.84 13.59 22.28
N TYR A 209 1.91 12.94 22.75
CA TYR A 209 2.71 13.42 23.87
C TYR A 209 3.33 14.79 23.60
N VAL A 210 4.08 14.96 22.52
CA VAL A 210 4.80 16.23 22.26
C VAL A 210 3.84 17.40 22.04
N THR A 211 2.68 17.14 21.43
CA THR A 211 1.63 18.15 21.23
C THR A 211 0.97 18.54 22.56
N ASP A 212 0.60 17.56 23.39
CA ASP A 212 -0.05 17.81 24.67
C ASP A 212 0.92 18.42 25.68
N PHE A 213 2.18 18.01 25.67
CA PHE A 213 3.23 18.57 26.50
C PHE A 213 3.42 20.06 26.21
N HIS A 214 3.56 20.46 24.95
CA HIS A 214 3.66 21.87 24.57
C HIS A 214 2.43 22.71 24.96
N ILE A 215 1.24 22.11 24.98
CA ILE A 215 0.01 22.83 25.36
C ILE A 215 -0.11 22.94 26.88
N ARG A 216 0.26 21.91 27.63
CA ARG A 216 -0.03 21.79 29.07
C ARG A 216 1.15 22.19 29.96
N CYS A 217 2.37 22.10 29.44
CA CYS A 217 3.63 22.29 30.17
C CYS A 217 4.51 23.42 29.61
N PRO A 218 3.96 24.61 29.26
CA PRO A 218 4.75 25.66 28.65
C PRO A 218 5.78 26.26 29.62
N MET A 219 6.95 26.63 29.11
CA MET A 219 7.98 27.32 29.91
C MET A 219 7.51 28.68 30.42
N LYS A 220 6.80 29.47 29.59
CA LYS A 220 6.09 30.73 29.98
C LYS A 220 5.29 30.63 31.28
N GLU A 221 4.65 29.49 31.56
CA GLU A 221 3.86 29.28 32.77
C GLU A 221 4.62 28.57 33.90
N LYS A 222 5.93 28.36 33.73
CA LYS A 222 6.80 27.62 34.66
C LYS A 222 6.32 26.18 34.91
N LYS A 223 5.74 25.56 33.89
CA LYS A 223 5.22 24.18 33.95
C LYS A 223 6.12 23.16 33.25
N TYR A 224 7.26 23.59 32.73
CA TYR A 224 8.24 22.73 32.07
C TYR A 224 9.02 21.91 33.12
N ASN A 225 8.43 20.83 33.60
CA ASN A 225 8.99 20.01 34.68
C ASN A 225 8.48 18.56 34.63
N LYS A 226 9.09 17.69 35.44
CA LYS A 226 8.75 16.25 35.53
C LYS A 226 7.29 16.03 35.89
N GLU A 227 6.74 16.76 36.87
CA GLU A 227 5.35 16.56 37.33
C GLU A 227 4.33 16.85 36.23
N CYS A 228 4.57 17.87 35.41
CA CYS A 228 3.71 18.17 34.28
C CYS A 228 3.81 17.09 33.20
N ALA A 229 5.03 16.66 32.87
CA ALA A 229 5.28 15.58 31.92
C ALA A 229 4.57 14.28 32.33
N GLU A 230 4.67 13.89 33.61
CA GLU A 230 3.99 12.71 34.15
C GLU A 230 2.47 12.76 34.02
N LYS A 231 1.86 13.94 34.22
CA LYS A 231 0.41 14.12 34.00
C LYS A 231 0.03 13.86 32.54
N VAL A 232 0.87 14.30 31.59
CA VAL A 232 0.66 14.03 30.16
C VAL A 232 0.82 12.55 29.86
N ILE A 233 1.91 11.92 30.30
CA ILE A 233 2.19 10.48 30.17
C ILE A 233 1.01 9.64 30.66
N ASN A 234 0.53 9.93 31.88
CA ASN A 234 -0.59 9.23 32.49
C ASN A 234 -1.89 9.42 31.69
N SER A 235 -2.14 10.62 31.15
CA SER A 235 -3.33 10.88 30.33
C SER A 235 -3.34 10.12 29.00
N LEU A 236 -2.15 9.72 28.51
CA LEU A 236 -1.99 8.91 27.29
C LEU A 236 -1.95 7.41 27.58
N GLY A 237 -2.02 7.00 28.85
CA GLY A 237 -1.99 5.59 29.26
C GLY A 237 -0.64 4.91 29.04
N LEU A 238 0.46 5.68 29.06
CA LEU A 238 1.82 5.15 29.00
C LEU A 238 2.35 4.80 30.39
N ASP A 239 3.23 3.80 30.47
CA ASP A 239 3.84 3.38 31.74
C ASP A 239 5.00 4.31 32.11
N GLY A 240 4.73 5.24 33.03
CA GLY A 240 5.74 6.18 33.53
C GLY A 240 6.98 5.50 34.14
N LYS A 241 6.85 4.30 34.71
CA LYS A 241 8.01 3.59 35.29
C LYS A 241 8.97 3.12 34.22
N LYS A 242 8.46 2.57 33.12
CA LYS A 242 9.30 2.18 31.97
C LYS A 242 10.00 3.37 31.33
N ILE A 243 9.34 4.53 31.31
CA ILE A 243 9.94 5.76 30.82
C ILE A 243 11.08 6.20 31.75
N ASP A 244 10.86 6.23 33.07
CA ASP A 244 11.90 6.54 34.05
C ASP A 244 13.08 5.55 33.99
N GLU A 245 12.81 4.25 33.82
CA GLU A 245 13.84 3.21 33.62
C GLU A 245 14.66 3.45 32.33
N CYS A 246 14.00 3.88 31.25
CA CYS A 246 14.67 4.24 30.00
C CYS A 246 15.54 5.49 30.16
N MET A 247 15.06 6.51 30.88
CA MET A 247 15.81 7.75 31.10
C MET A 247 17.06 7.50 31.96
N GLY A 248 16.97 6.58 32.93
CA GLY A 248 18.05 6.35 33.88
C GLY A 248 18.27 7.56 34.80
N ASP A 249 19.50 7.71 35.30
CA ASP A 249 19.91 8.86 36.11
C ASP A 249 20.58 9.93 35.21
N PRO A 250 19.94 11.09 34.96
CA PRO A 250 20.50 12.17 34.16
C PRO A 250 21.69 12.87 34.82
N GLU A 251 21.88 12.73 36.14
CA GLU A 251 22.98 13.40 36.85
C GLU A 251 24.20 12.50 37.02
N ALA A 252 24.09 11.22 36.66
CA ALA A 252 25.17 10.26 36.76
C ALA A 252 26.36 10.66 35.87
N ASP A 253 27.58 10.50 36.40
CA ASP A 253 28.79 10.55 35.58
C ASP A 253 28.98 9.24 34.79
N ALA A 254 27.98 8.89 33.98
CA ALA A 254 28.00 7.74 33.10
C ALA A 254 27.51 8.13 31.70
N GLU A 255 27.75 7.26 30.72
CA GLU A 255 27.15 7.38 29.40
C GLU A 255 25.66 7.02 29.47
N ASN A 256 24.81 7.82 28.81
CA ASN A 256 23.40 7.49 28.66
C ASN A 256 23.19 6.85 27.28
N SER A 257 22.74 5.60 27.24
CA SER A 257 22.60 4.86 25.98
C SER A 257 21.69 5.54 24.95
N VAL A 258 20.63 6.23 25.38
CA VAL A 258 19.67 6.92 24.51
C VAL A 258 20.31 8.17 23.91
N LEU A 259 20.90 9.03 24.74
CA LEU A 259 21.53 10.26 24.25
C LEU A 259 22.81 9.97 23.46
N LYS A 260 23.52 8.89 23.78
CA LYS A 260 24.65 8.43 22.99
C LYS A 260 24.22 8.04 21.58
N SER A 261 23.10 7.30 21.44
CA SER A 261 22.57 6.97 20.11
C SER A 261 22.15 8.20 19.32
N GLU A 262 21.67 9.26 19.97
CA GLU A 262 21.37 10.53 19.28
C GLU A 262 22.63 11.22 18.76
N GLN A 263 23.71 11.28 19.54
CA GLN A 263 24.99 11.84 19.08
C GLN A 263 25.55 11.06 17.89
N ASP A 264 25.45 9.73 17.92
CA ASP A 264 25.92 8.88 16.84
C ASP A 264 25.03 9.02 15.58
N ALA A 265 23.71 9.14 15.73
CA ALA A 265 22.78 9.39 14.63
C ALA A 265 22.91 10.80 14.02
N GLN A 266 23.35 11.78 14.83
CA GLN A 266 23.56 13.16 14.39
C GLN A 266 24.76 13.27 13.43
N VAL A 267 25.81 12.49 13.68
CA VAL A 267 26.98 12.35 12.80
C VAL A 267 26.62 11.41 11.66
N GLY A 268 25.84 11.93 10.70
CA GLY A 268 25.31 11.14 9.59
C GLY A 268 26.40 10.49 8.74
N HIS A 269 26.04 9.41 8.04
CA HIS A 269 26.98 8.69 7.16
C HIS A 269 26.66 8.90 5.68
N GLY A 270 27.70 8.95 4.84
CA GLY A 270 27.57 9.01 3.39
C GLY A 270 26.89 10.29 2.88
N SER A 271 25.91 10.14 1.99
CA SER A 271 25.23 11.26 1.32
C SER A 271 24.18 11.98 2.18
N ARG A 272 23.91 11.49 3.40
CA ARG A 272 23.01 12.13 4.36
C ARG A 272 23.62 13.41 4.94
N GLY A 273 24.92 13.37 5.24
CA GLY A 273 25.62 14.42 5.97
C GLY A 273 25.17 14.56 7.43
N ASP A 274 25.85 15.44 8.16
CA ASP A 274 25.54 15.72 9.57
C ASP A 274 24.26 16.55 9.71
N VAL A 275 23.58 16.40 10.84
CA VAL A 275 22.47 17.26 11.23
C VAL A 275 22.99 18.35 12.16
N THR A 276 23.05 19.58 11.63
CA THR A 276 23.57 20.76 12.36
C THR A 276 22.55 21.87 12.54
N ILE A 277 21.40 21.78 11.87
CA ILE A 277 20.34 22.80 11.85
C ILE A 277 19.02 22.15 12.27
N LEU A 278 18.22 22.88 13.05
CA LEU A 278 16.88 22.47 13.47
C LEU A 278 15.82 23.48 13.01
N PRO A 279 14.58 23.02 12.73
CA PRO A 279 14.19 21.62 12.56
C PRO A 279 14.72 21.03 11.24
N THR A 280 15.06 19.74 11.24
CA THR A 280 15.46 19.02 10.02
C THR A 280 14.60 17.77 9.84
N LEU A 281 14.03 17.60 8.64
CA LEU A 281 13.36 16.36 8.24
C LEU A 281 14.31 15.56 7.35
N ILE A 282 14.33 14.24 7.52
CA ILE A 282 15.06 13.33 6.63
C ILE A 282 14.06 12.31 6.11
N ILE A 283 14.05 12.08 4.80
CA ILE A 283 13.14 11.13 4.13
C ILE A 283 14.02 10.19 3.30
N ASN A 284 13.93 8.88 3.53
CA ASN A 284 14.73 7.85 2.87
C ASN A 284 16.23 8.21 2.80
N ASN A 285 16.78 8.59 3.97
CA ASN A 285 18.18 9.00 4.15
C ASN A 285 18.63 10.26 3.37
N ARG A 286 17.68 11.11 2.96
CA ARG A 286 17.93 12.43 2.35
C ARG A 286 17.32 13.55 3.17
N GLN A 287 18.10 14.60 3.44
CA GLN A 287 17.60 15.77 4.15
C GLN A 287 16.57 16.52 3.27
N TYR A 288 15.38 16.74 3.82
CA TYR A 288 14.33 17.54 3.20
C TYR A 288 14.68 19.03 3.27
N ARG A 289 14.57 19.72 2.12
CA ARG A 289 14.96 21.13 1.95
C ARG A 289 13.80 22.04 1.52
N GLY A 290 12.57 21.64 1.86
CA GLY A 290 11.37 22.42 1.54
C GLY A 290 10.79 23.17 2.74
N LYS A 291 9.65 23.82 2.51
CA LYS A 291 8.89 24.50 3.57
C LYS A 291 8.39 23.49 4.59
N LEU A 292 8.57 23.78 5.88
CA LEU A 292 8.03 22.97 6.97
C LEU A 292 6.50 23.19 7.14
N ASP A 293 5.74 22.74 6.14
CA ASP A 293 4.28 22.79 6.11
C ASP A 293 3.70 21.38 5.95
N LYS A 294 2.50 21.15 6.50
CA LYS A 294 1.82 19.85 6.42
C LYS A 294 1.76 19.31 4.99
N ASN A 295 1.26 20.09 4.04
CA ASN A 295 1.05 19.59 2.68
C ASN A 295 2.38 19.40 1.95
N ALA A 296 3.34 20.30 2.17
CA ALA A 296 4.67 20.20 1.57
C ALA A 296 5.44 18.97 2.06
N VAL A 297 5.35 18.64 3.35
CA VAL A 297 6.01 17.46 3.94
C VAL A 297 5.28 16.17 3.53
N VAL A 298 3.94 16.15 3.53
CA VAL A 298 3.19 14.98 3.03
C VAL A 298 3.53 14.71 1.56
N LYS A 299 3.59 15.73 0.71
CA LYS A 299 4.04 15.57 -0.68
C LYS A 299 5.45 14.99 -0.78
N ALA A 300 6.37 15.44 0.07
CA ALA A 300 7.72 14.91 0.09
C ALA A 300 7.77 13.43 0.54
N ILE A 301 7.01 13.06 1.57
CA ILE A 301 6.89 11.66 1.99
C ILE A 301 6.27 10.82 0.87
N CYS A 302 5.21 11.31 0.23
CA CYS A 302 4.56 10.64 -0.90
C CYS A 302 5.51 10.43 -2.09
N ALA A 303 6.42 11.38 -2.34
CA ALA A 303 7.44 11.25 -3.38
C ALA A 303 8.49 10.15 -3.09
N GLY A 304 8.63 9.76 -1.82
CA GLY A 304 9.55 8.71 -1.37
C GLY A 304 9.04 7.28 -1.54
N PHE A 305 7.78 7.08 -1.92
CA PHE A 305 7.27 5.75 -2.27
C PHE A 305 7.68 5.36 -3.69
N GLU A 306 7.78 4.05 -3.94
CA GLU A 306 7.84 3.51 -5.29
C GLU A 306 6.56 3.87 -6.06
N GLU A 307 6.69 4.07 -7.37
CA GLU A 307 5.54 4.41 -8.21
C GLU A 307 4.48 3.29 -8.13
N THR A 308 3.23 3.68 -7.93
CA THR A 308 2.05 2.81 -7.78
C THR A 308 1.87 2.09 -6.43
N THR A 309 2.80 2.24 -5.48
CA THR A 309 2.69 1.70 -4.11
C THR A 309 2.20 2.73 -3.10
N GLU A 310 1.87 3.94 -3.56
CA GLU A 310 1.52 5.05 -2.68
C GLU A 310 0.18 4.81 -1.97
N PRO A 311 0.06 5.18 -0.68
CA PRO A 311 -1.21 5.06 0.04
C PRO A 311 -2.24 6.06 -0.49
N ALA A 312 -3.54 5.76 -0.26
CA ALA A 312 -4.65 6.65 -0.64
C ALA A 312 -4.52 8.07 -0.06
N ALA A 313 -3.79 8.24 1.04
CA ALA A 313 -3.42 9.54 1.60
C ALA A 313 -2.69 10.45 0.59
N CYS A 314 -1.85 9.87 -0.27
CA CYS A 314 -1.08 10.56 -1.29
C CYS A 314 -1.92 10.95 -2.51
N LEU A 315 -3.08 10.32 -2.71
CA LEU A 315 -3.95 10.54 -3.86
C LEU A 315 -5.04 11.59 -3.62
N SER A 316 -4.92 12.38 -2.55
CA SER A 316 -5.88 13.44 -2.21
C SER A 316 -5.65 14.74 -2.98
N GLU A 317 -6.71 15.51 -3.24
CA GLU A 317 -6.69 16.74 -4.07
C GLU A 317 -5.71 17.83 -3.57
N GLY A 318 -5.37 17.83 -2.27
CA GLY A 318 -4.38 18.76 -1.71
C GLY A 318 -2.92 18.34 -1.94
N ILE A 319 -2.70 17.10 -2.36
CA ILE A 319 -1.39 16.46 -2.48
C ILE A 319 -1.01 16.28 -3.95
N GLN A 320 -1.93 15.80 -4.78
CA GLN A 320 -1.73 15.56 -6.21
C GLN A 320 -2.96 15.96 -7.03
N THR A 321 -2.82 16.05 -8.35
CA THR A 321 -3.91 16.36 -9.29
C THR A 321 -4.32 15.11 -10.05
N ASN A 322 -5.52 14.57 -9.78
CA ASN A 322 -5.95 13.32 -10.38
C ASN A 322 -6.23 13.48 -11.88
N GLU A 323 -5.31 13.01 -12.73
CA GLU A 323 -5.45 13.14 -14.18
C GLU A 323 -6.45 12.15 -14.79
N CYS A 324 -6.89 11.14 -14.05
CA CYS A 324 -7.92 10.22 -14.51
C CYS A 324 -9.32 10.87 -14.55
N LEU A 325 -9.53 12.00 -13.87
CA LEU A 325 -10.81 12.71 -13.91
C LEU A 325 -11.06 13.41 -15.25
N GLU A 326 -10.00 13.83 -15.95
CA GLU A 326 -10.09 14.50 -17.25
C GLU A 326 -9.81 13.52 -18.40
N ASN A 327 -10.79 13.29 -19.27
CA ASN A 327 -10.67 12.37 -20.41
C ASN A 327 -10.12 10.97 -20.06
N ASN A 328 -10.38 10.48 -18.84
CA ASN A 328 -9.82 9.23 -18.33
C ASN A 328 -8.28 9.18 -18.38
N GLY A 329 -7.63 10.34 -18.26
CA GLY A 329 -6.20 10.51 -18.49
C GLY A 329 -5.76 10.29 -19.95
N GLY A 330 -6.63 9.85 -20.87
CA GLY A 330 -6.21 9.28 -22.15
C GLY A 330 -5.80 7.80 -22.05
N CYS A 331 -6.20 7.11 -20.98
CA CYS A 331 -6.17 5.65 -20.90
C CYS A 331 -7.42 5.03 -21.50
N TRP A 332 -7.32 3.75 -21.84
CA TRP A 332 -8.45 2.97 -22.34
C TRP A 332 -9.59 2.92 -21.33
N GLN A 333 -10.83 3.01 -21.83
CA GLN A 333 -12.05 2.88 -21.05
C GLN A 333 -13.11 2.11 -21.83
N ASP A 334 -13.72 1.12 -21.20
CA ASP A 334 -14.96 0.53 -21.67
C ASP A 334 -16.15 1.30 -21.08
N GLN A 335 -16.80 2.11 -21.91
CA GLN A 335 -17.97 2.90 -21.52
C GLN A 335 -19.20 2.05 -21.20
N LYS A 336 -19.32 0.83 -21.76
CA LYS A 336 -20.48 -0.04 -21.52
C LYS A 336 -20.38 -0.74 -20.17
N ALA A 337 -19.18 -1.17 -19.81
CA ALA A 337 -18.91 -1.85 -18.54
C ALA A 337 -18.45 -0.91 -17.41
N ASN A 338 -18.24 0.39 -17.72
CA ASN A 338 -17.62 1.37 -16.83
C ASN A 338 -16.28 0.91 -16.25
N ILE A 339 -15.45 0.28 -17.09
CA ILE A 339 -14.14 -0.23 -16.72
C ILE A 339 -13.08 0.72 -17.29
N THR A 340 -12.14 1.14 -16.46
CA THR A 340 -11.04 2.02 -16.86
C THR A 340 -9.68 1.37 -16.62
N ALA A 341 -8.74 1.62 -17.52
CA ALA A 341 -7.33 1.32 -17.33
C ALA A 341 -6.56 2.46 -16.65
N CYS A 342 -7.19 3.60 -16.36
CA CYS A 342 -6.52 4.71 -15.71
C CYS A 342 -6.37 4.44 -14.21
N LYS A 343 -5.12 4.27 -13.76
CA LYS A 343 -4.74 4.21 -12.37
C LYS A 343 -4.04 5.52 -12.00
N ASP A 344 -4.66 6.26 -11.09
CA ASP A 344 -4.11 7.48 -10.52
C ASP A 344 -2.93 7.16 -9.60
N THR A 345 -1.89 8.00 -9.61
CA THR A 345 -0.64 7.84 -8.86
C THR A 345 -0.18 9.17 -8.30
N PHE A 346 0.77 9.20 -7.36
CA PHE A 346 1.26 10.48 -6.84
C PHE A 346 2.03 11.29 -7.91
N ARG A 347 2.66 10.60 -8.86
CA ARG A 347 3.45 11.19 -9.96
C ARG A 347 2.63 11.46 -11.23
N GLY A 348 1.31 11.32 -11.13
CA GLY A 348 0.37 11.54 -12.20
C GLY A 348 -0.50 10.31 -12.43
N ARG A 349 -0.42 9.68 -13.59
CA ARG A 349 -1.23 8.49 -13.90
C ARG A 349 -0.45 7.40 -14.63
N VAL A 350 -0.88 6.16 -14.44
CA VAL A 350 -0.44 5.00 -15.20
C VAL A 350 -1.65 4.35 -15.88
N CYS A 351 -1.49 3.97 -17.15
CA CYS A 351 -2.49 3.16 -17.83
C CYS A 351 -2.15 1.68 -17.68
N GLU A 352 -2.89 0.95 -16.86
CA GLU A 352 -2.73 -0.49 -16.69
C GLU A 352 -4.07 -1.19 -16.86
N CYS A 353 -4.10 -2.27 -17.65
CA CYS A 353 -5.33 -3.01 -17.86
C CYS A 353 -5.81 -3.64 -16.52
N PRO A 354 -7.06 -3.38 -16.12
CA PRO A 354 -7.53 -3.71 -14.78
C PRO A 354 -7.84 -5.20 -14.62
N VAL A 355 -8.05 -5.61 -13.36
CA VAL A 355 -8.63 -6.91 -13.02
C VAL A 355 -9.98 -6.68 -12.37
N VAL A 356 -11.06 -7.06 -13.05
CA VAL A 356 -12.44 -6.81 -12.60
C VAL A 356 -13.17 -8.15 -12.49
N GLU A 357 -13.80 -8.41 -11.34
CA GLU A 357 -14.54 -9.68 -11.09
C GLU A 357 -13.73 -10.96 -11.36
N SER A 358 -12.42 -10.94 -11.07
CA SER A 358 -11.45 -12.00 -11.39
C SER A 358 -11.16 -12.22 -12.88
N VAL A 359 -11.62 -11.32 -13.75
CA VAL A 359 -11.25 -11.28 -15.17
C VAL A 359 -10.05 -10.35 -15.32
N LYS A 360 -8.94 -10.90 -15.82
CA LYS A 360 -7.72 -10.12 -16.10
C LYS A 360 -7.81 -9.54 -17.50
N PHE A 361 -7.63 -8.23 -17.63
CA PHE A 361 -7.47 -7.62 -18.94
C PHE A 361 -5.99 -7.61 -19.34
N GLN A 362 -5.71 -7.79 -20.63
CA GLN A 362 -4.37 -7.72 -21.22
C GLN A 362 -4.39 -6.77 -22.41
N GLY A 363 -3.36 -5.95 -22.54
CA GLY A 363 -3.25 -4.96 -23.60
C GLY A 363 -2.19 -3.92 -23.29
N ASP A 364 -2.24 -2.79 -23.99
CA ASP A 364 -1.31 -1.67 -23.78
C ASP A 364 -1.79 -0.67 -22.72
N GLY A 365 -3.05 -0.76 -22.27
CA GLY A 365 -3.64 0.16 -21.28
C GLY A 365 -4.07 1.50 -21.86
N TYR A 366 -3.49 1.93 -22.99
CA TYR A 366 -3.77 3.22 -23.62
C TYR A 366 -4.88 3.11 -24.67
N SER A 367 -4.73 2.19 -25.63
CA SER A 367 -5.62 2.09 -26.78
C SER A 367 -6.51 0.86 -26.74
N TYR A 368 -6.08 -0.21 -26.09
CA TYR A 368 -6.90 -1.41 -25.90
C TYR A 368 -6.55 -2.19 -24.64
N CYS A 369 -7.58 -2.77 -24.04
CA CYS A 369 -7.49 -3.82 -23.04
C CYS A 369 -8.51 -4.91 -23.39
N GLU A 370 -8.05 -6.14 -23.59
CA GLU A 370 -8.88 -7.29 -23.91
C GLU A 370 -9.00 -8.23 -22.71
N ALA A 371 -10.21 -8.70 -22.42
CA ALA A 371 -10.43 -9.69 -21.38
C ALA A 371 -9.72 -11.02 -21.70
N ALA A 372 -8.83 -11.46 -20.82
CA ALA A 372 -7.99 -12.65 -20.99
C ALA A 372 -8.10 -13.58 -19.78
N GLY A 373 -7.94 -14.88 -20.03
CA GLY A 373 -7.95 -15.91 -18.98
C GLY A 373 -9.31 -16.55 -18.71
N VAL A 374 -9.35 -17.38 -17.66
CA VAL A 374 -10.52 -18.19 -17.28
C VAL A 374 -11.59 -17.26 -16.69
N GLY A 375 -12.74 -17.18 -17.34
CA GLY A 375 -13.84 -16.30 -16.90
C GLY A 375 -14.02 -15.02 -17.73
N ARG A 376 -13.23 -14.79 -18.78
CA ARG A 376 -13.37 -13.62 -19.67
C ARG A 376 -14.76 -13.44 -20.29
N CYS A 377 -15.54 -14.52 -20.42
CA CYS A 377 -16.91 -14.45 -20.94
C CYS A 377 -17.89 -13.73 -19.99
N LYS A 378 -17.52 -13.47 -18.73
CA LYS A 378 -18.38 -12.75 -17.78
C LYS A 378 -18.56 -11.28 -18.15
N ILE A 379 -17.53 -10.64 -18.69
CA ILE A 379 -17.55 -9.22 -19.04
C ILE A 379 -17.59 -9.10 -20.56
N GLY A 380 -18.66 -8.48 -21.09
CA GLY A 380 -18.80 -8.23 -22.53
C GLY A 380 -18.67 -9.48 -23.42
N ASN A 381 -19.03 -10.66 -22.88
CA ASN A 381 -18.87 -11.96 -23.55
C ASN A 381 -17.45 -12.21 -24.10
N GLY A 382 -16.42 -11.65 -23.45
CA GLY A 382 -15.02 -11.78 -23.87
C GLY A 382 -14.72 -11.17 -25.25
N GLY A 383 -15.53 -10.22 -25.72
CA GLY A 383 -15.42 -9.62 -27.05
C GLY A 383 -15.92 -10.53 -28.18
N CYS A 384 -16.58 -11.64 -27.86
CA CYS A 384 -17.12 -12.59 -28.83
C CYS A 384 -18.59 -12.33 -29.14
N TRP A 385 -19.01 -12.74 -30.33
CA TRP A 385 -20.40 -12.63 -30.78
C TRP A 385 -21.38 -13.33 -29.81
N GLN A 386 -22.50 -12.66 -29.53
CA GLN A 386 -23.60 -13.17 -28.74
C GLN A 386 -24.92 -12.70 -29.34
N GLU A 387 -25.86 -13.61 -29.53
CA GLU A 387 -27.21 -13.29 -30.00
C GLU A 387 -28.26 -14.09 -29.22
N THR A 388 -29.39 -13.46 -28.90
CA THR A 388 -30.52 -14.11 -28.25
C THR A 388 -31.72 -14.08 -29.16
N ARG A 389 -32.27 -15.26 -29.46
CA ARG A 389 -33.44 -15.43 -30.33
C ARG A 389 -34.35 -16.49 -29.73
N GLU A 390 -35.64 -16.19 -29.62
CA GLU A 390 -36.67 -17.12 -29.08
C GLU A 390 -36.25 -17.76 -27.74
N GLU A 391 -35.87 -16.93 -26.76
CA GLU A 391 -35.46 -17.34 -25.39
C GLU A 391 -34.18 -18.19 -25.30
N LYS A 392 -33.47 -18.43 -26.41
CA LYS A 392 -32.17 -19.10 -26.44
C LYS A 392 -31.05 -18.11 -26.76
N THR A 393 -30.04 -18.06 -25.90
CA THR A 393 -28.85 -17.24 -26.09
C THR A 393 -27.69 -18.10 -26.59
N TYR A 394 -27.16 -17.76 -27.75
CA TYR A 394 -25.99 -18.38 -28.33
C TYR A 394 -24.78 -17.44 -28.17
N SER A 395 -23.64 -17.99 -27.80
CA SER A 395 -22.41 -17.24 -27.59
C SER A 395 -21.23 -17.95 -28.25
N ALA A 396 -20.35 -17.17 -28.87
CA ALA A 396 -19.08 -17.63 -29.42
C ALA A 396 -17.93 -17.62 -28.38
N CYS A 397 -18.21 -17.26 -27.12
CA CYS A 397 -17.22 -17.24 -26.05
C CYS A 397 -17.16 -18.59 -25.35
N VAL A 398 -15.99 -19.23 -25.39
CA VAL A 398 -15.75 -20.51 -24.72
C VAL A 398 -15.12 -20.26 -23.34
N PRO A 399 -15.80 -20.62 -22.22
CA PRO A 399 -15.33 -20.31 -20.87
C PRO A 399 -13.97 -20.93 -20.49
N THR A 400 -13.62 -22.05 -21.13
CA THR A 400 -12.37 -22.79 -20.88
C THR A 400 -11.18 -22.30 -21.71
N GLN A 401 -11.39 -21.44 -22.71
CA GLN A 401 -10.30 -20.90 -23.54
C GLN A 401 -9.87 -19.52 -23.04
N SER A 402 -8.55 -19.34 -22.94
CA SER A 402 -7.92 -18.10 -22.47
C SER A 402 -7.93 -16.95 -23.49
N LYS A 403 -8.07 -17.24 -24.80
CA LYS A 403 -8.13 -16.26 -25.89
C LYS A 403 -8.89 -16.82 -27.11
N GLY A 404 -9.46 -15.93 -27.93
CA GLY A 404 -10.11 -16.25 -29.22
C GLY A 404 -11.64 -16.41 -29.13
N CYS A 405 -12.33 -16.49 -30.27
CA CYS A 405 -13.77 -16.73 -30.32
C CYS A 405 -14.04 -17.93 -31.23
N ARG A 406 -15.04 -18.74 -30.88
CA ARG A 406 -15.44 -19.91 -31.68
C ARG A 406 -16.94 -19.99 -31.72
N CYS A 407 -17.52 -19.96 -32.92
CA CYS A 407 -18.97 -20.09 -33.09
C CYS A 407 -19.49 -21.38 -32.44
N PRO A 408 -20.68 -21.32 -31.81
CA PRO A 408 -21.31 -22.50 -31.24
C PRO A 408 -21.67 -23.53 -32.33
N PRO A 409 -21.87 -24.81 -31.98
CA PRO A 409 -22.32 -25.82 -32.94
C PRO A 409 -23.58 -25.37 -33.69
N GLY A 410 -23.68 -25.66 -34.99
CA GLY A 410 -24.75 -25.17 -35.88
C GLY A 410 -24.45 -23.81 -36.53
N PHE A 411 -23.34 -23.16 -36.18
CA PHE A 411 -22.95 -21.86 -36.76
C PHE A 411 -21.55 -21.87 -37.36
N LYS A 412 -21.34 -21.09 -38.43
CA LYS A 412 -20.05 -20.85 -39.11
C LYS A 412 -19.69 -19.37 -39.09
N GLY A 413 -18.41 -19.05 -38.92
CA GLY A 413 -17.95 -17.65 -38.92
C GLY A 413 -16.65 -17.42 -38.16
N ASP A 414 -16.31 -16.14 -37.99
CA ASP A 414 -15.11 -15.68 -37.27
C ASP A 414 -15.29 -15.67 -35.74
N GLY A 415 -16.54 -15.76 -35.27
CA GLY A 415 -16.88 -15.73 -33.84
C GLY A 415 -16.76 -14.37 -33.17
N ILE A 416 -16.25 -13.36 -33.88
CA ILE A 416 -16.03 -12.01 -33.35
C ILE A 416 -17.16 -11.09 -33.80
N ASN A 417 -17.35 -10.97 -35.12
CA ASN A 417 -18.36 -10.07 -35.68
C ASN A 417 -19.60 -10.81 -36.14
N LYS A 418 -19.45 -12.08 -36.57
CA LYS A 418 -20.57 -12.83 -37.15
C LYS A 418 -20.43 -14.34 -36.96
N CYS A 419 -21.50 -14.95 -36.47
CA CYS A 419 -21.76 -16.38 -36.59
C CYS A 419 -23.03 -16.55 -37.42
N GLU A 420 -22.91 -17.14 -38.61
CA GLU A 420 -24.04 -17.44 -39.50
C GLU A 420 -24.52 -18.86 -39.24
N ASP A 421 -25.84 -19.02 -39.22
CA ASP A 421 -26.51 -20.32 -39.10
C ASP A 421 -26.12 -21.21 -40.29
N ILE A 422 -25.83 -22.47 -40.02
CA ILE A 422 -25.53 -23.46 -41.05
C ILE A 422 -26.84 -24.12 -41.43
N ASP A 423 -27.31 -23.91 -42.66
CA ASP A 423 -28.49 -24.62 -43.18
C ASP A 423 -28.10 -26.08 -43.47
N GLU A 424 -28.22 -26.93 -42.46
CA GLU A 424 -27.80 -28.33 -42.55
C GLU A 424 -28.64 -29.12 -43.57
N CYS A 425 -29.87 -28.67 -43.85
CA CYS A 425 -30.75 -29.24 -44.88
C CYS A 425 -30.23 -28.96 -46.30
N LYS A 426 -29.81 -27.73 -46.57
CA LYS A 426 -29.33 -27.31 -47.90
C LYS A 426 -27.92 -27.77 -48.18
N GLU A 427 -27.05 -27.76 -47.16
CA GLU A 427 -25.68 -28.28 -47.27
C GLU A 427 -25.62 -29.82 -47.24
N LYS A 428 -26.77 -30.49 -47.04
CA LYS A 428 -26.90 -31.95 -46.90
C LYS A 428 -25.99 -32.51 -45.81
N LEU A 429 -25.81 -31.77 -44.73
CA LEU A 429 -25.01 -32.23 -43.59
C LEU A 429 -25.82 -33.12 -42.63
N ALA A 430 -27.16 -33.07 -42.71
CA ALA A 430 -28.07 -33.86 -41.90
C ALA A 430 -29.38 -34.23 -42.63
N CYS A 431 -30.13 -35.19 -42.09
CA CYS A 431 -31.40 -35.71 -42.62
C CYS A 431 -31.27 -36.27 -44.05
N GLN A 432 -30.26 -37.11 -44.32
CA GLN A 432 -30.05 -37.69 -45.66
C GLN A 432 -30.91 -38.95 -45.93
N CYS A 433 -31.73 -39.39 -44.97
CA CYS A 433 -32.63 -40.52 -45.12
C CYS A 433 -33.74 -40.28 -46.16
N SER A 434 -34.12 -41.35 -46.88
CA SER A 434 -35.06 -41.30 -48.01
C SER A 434 -36.51 -40.94 -47.63
N GLU A 435 -36.88 -41.05 -46.34
CA GLU A 435 -38.23 -40.83 -45.80
C GLU A 435 -38.24 -39.73 -44.73
N CYS A 436 -37.30 -38.78 -44.84
CA CYS A 436 -37.10 -37.71 -43.88
C CYS A 436 -37.40 -36.34 -44.49
N SER A 437 -38.15 -35.53 -43.76
CA SER A 437 -38.35 -34.11 -44.05
C SER A 437 -37.42 -33.30 -43.14
N CYS A 438 -36.51 -32.53 -43.75
CA CYS A 438 -35.60 -31.65 -43.03
C CYS A 438 -36.18 -30.25 -42.92
N LYS A 439 -36.21 -29.71 -41.70
CA LYS A 439 -36.55 -28.32 -41.43
C LYS A 439 -35.40 -27.65 -40.69
N ASP A 440 -34.83 -26.64 -41.32
CA ASP A 440 -33.76 -25.82 -40.76
C ASP A 440 -34.31 -24.94 -39.62
N THR A 441 -33.53 -24.79 -38.55
CA THR A 441 -33.89 -24.00 -37.37
C THR A 441 -32.69 -23.18 -36.89
N TRP A 442 -32.91 -22.07 -36.21
CA TRP A 442 -31.78 -21.24 -35.77
C TRP A 442 -30.90 -21.96 -34.73
N GLY A 443 -29.68 -22.31 -35.13
CA GLY A 443 -28.70 -23.08 -34.37
C GLY A 443 -28.83 -24.60 -34.51
N GLY A 444 -29.53 -25.10 -35.52
CA GLY A 444 -29.55 -26.52 -35.89
C GLY A 444 -30.75 -26.93 -36.74
N TYR A 445 -31.12 -28.21 -36.72
CA TYR A 445 -32.18 -28.71 -37.60
C TYR A 445 -33.15 -29.68 -36.90
N GLU A 446 -34.35 -29.76 -37.46
CA GLU A 446 -35.40 -30.69 -37.09
C GLU A 446 -35.67 -31.65 -38.27
N CYS A 447 -35.31 -32.94 -38.11
CA CYS A 447 -35.70 -33.98 -39.07
C CYS A 447 -36.99 -34.64 -38.58
N ASN A 448 -38.02 -34.67 -39.44
CA ASN A 448 -39.26 -35.41 -39.20
C ASN A 448 -39.35 -36.63 -40.12
N CYS A 449 -39.68 -37.78 -39.55
CA CYS A 449 -40.01 -38.99 -40.29
C CYS A 449 -41.52 -39.06 -40.59
N GLU A 450 -41.90 -39.86 -41.58
CA GLU A 450 -43.32 -40.15 -41.85
C GLU A 450 -44.04 -40.78 -40.65
N ALA A 451 -45.37 -40.62 -40.61
CA ALA A 451 -46.22 -40.95 -39.47
C ALA A 451 -45.98 -42.38 -38.93
N GLY A 452 -45.63 -42.48 -37.65
CA GLY A 452 -45.36 -43.75 -36.96
C GLY A 452 -43.88 -44.15 -36.89
N HIS A 453 -42.94 -43.28 -37.28
CA HIS A 453 -41.50 -43.50 -37.17
C HIS A 453 -40.83 -42.42 -36.29
N MET A 454 -39.79 -42.81 -35.54
CA MET A 454 -38.94 -41.89 -34.77
C MET A 454 -37.58 -41.73 -35.44
N TYR A 455 -37.08 -40.51 -35.50
CA TYR A 455 -35.76 -40.20 -36.06
C TYR A 455 -34.64 -40.42 -35.04
N ILE A 456 -33.59 -41.16 -35.41
CA ILE A 456 -32.39 -41.34 -34.58
C ILE A 456 -31.22 -40.55 -35.17
N ARG A 457 -30.79 -39.51 -34.44
CA ARG A 457 -29.71 -38.58 -34.82
C ARG A 457 -28.35 -39.24 -35.08
N GLU A 458 -27.95 -40.26 -34.31
CA GLU A 458 -26.62 -40.90 -34.43
C GLU A 458 -26.45 -41.72 -35.72
N HIS A 459 -27.55 -42.22 -36.29
CA HIS A 459 -27.52 -43.13 -37.44
C HIS A 459 -28.23 -42.56 -38.68
N ASP A 460 -28.79 -41.34 -38.59
CA ASP A 460 -29.55 -40.69 -39.67
C ASP A 460 -30.61 -41.62 -40.28
N THR A 461 -31.40 -42.27 -39.40
CA THR A 461 -32.40 -43.29 -39.79
C THR A 461 -33.71 -43.11 -39.05
N CYS A 462 -34.82 -43.38 -39.75
CA CYS A 462 -36.16 -43.51 -39.17
C CYS A 462 -36.42 -44.95 -38.73
N ILE A 463 -36.91 -45.13 -37.49
CA ILE A 463 -37.30 -46.44 -36.97
C ILE A 463 -38.81 -46.44 -36.72
N SER A 464 -39.50 -47.47 -37.20
CA SER A 464 -40.93 -47.67 -36.99
C SER A 464 -41.24 -47.91 -35.51
N LEU A 465 -42.18 -47.15 -34.94
CA LEU A 465 -42.69 -47.35 -33.57
C LEU A 465 -43.54 -48.63 -33.42
N LEU A 466 -43.89 -49.29 -34.53
CA LEU A 466 -44.58 -50.57 -34.56
C LEU A 466 -43.58 -51.74 -34.48
N ALA A 467 -42.74 -51.77 -33.45
CA ALA A 467 -42.10 -53.00 -33.04
C ALA A 467 -43.19 -53.91 -32.43
N ALA A 468 -43.79 -54.75 -33.27
CA ALA A 468 -44.69 -55.82 -32.83
C ALA A 468 -44.00 -56.59 -31.68
N PRO A 469 -44.66 -56.80 -30.53
CA PRO A 469 -44.09 -57.62 -29.48
C PRO A 469 -43.97 -59.04 -30.02
N SER A 470 -42.75 -59.48 -30.31
CA SER A 470 -42.48 -60.87 -30.64
C SER A 470 -42.90 -61.70 -29.42
N LYS A 471 -43.81 -62.64 -29.62
CA LYS A 471 -44.31 -63.58 -28.59
C LYS A 471 -43.24 -64.55 -28.05
N PHE A 472 -41.95 -64.21 -28.21
CA PHE A 472 -40.80 -65.02 -27.79
C PHE A 472 -40.09 -64.47 -26.55
N GLY A 473 -40.36 -63.24 -26.11
CA GLY A 473 -39.72 -62.64 -24.92
C GLY A 473 -40.40 -62.95 -23.58
N TRP A 474 -41.72 -63.16 -23.56
CA TRP A 474 -42.47 -63.34 -22.31
C TRP A 474 -42.25 -64.70 -21.64
N THR A 475 -42.04 -65.77 -22.41
CA THR A 475 -41.77 -67.11 -21.86
C THR A 475 -40.39 -67.20 -21.20
N ALA A 476 -39.38 -66.55 -21.79
CA ALA A 476 -38.03 -66.50 -21.21
C ALA A 476 -37.99 -65.70 -19.90
N ILE A 477 -38.75 -64.60 -19.80
CA ILE A 477 -38.82 -63.78 -18.58
C ILE A 477 -39.52 -64.54 -17.44
N TRP A 478 -40.60 -65.26 -17.71
CA TRP A 478 -41.28 -66.06 -16.69
C TRP A 478 -40.43 -67.22 -16.16
N VAL A 479 -39.59 -67.84 -17.00
CA VAL A 479 -38.67 -68.90 -16.55
C VAL A 479 -37.55 -68.33 -15.66
N ILE A 480 -37.01 -67.16 -15.99
CA ILE A 480 -35.98 -66.49 -15.18
C ILE A 480 -36.57 -66.02 -13.85
N VAL A 481 -37.79 -65.46 -13.84
CA VAL A 481 -38.46 -65.04 -12.61
C VAL A 481 -38.77 -66.23 -11.70
N LEU A 482 -39.24 -67.36 -12.26
CA LEU A 482 -39.47 -68.58 -11.48
C LEU A 482 -38.16 -69.19 -10.93
N ALA A 483 -37.07 -69.14 -11.69
CA ALA A 483 -35.75 -69.57 -11.22
C ALA A 483 -35.21 -68.67 -10.09
N LEU A 484 -35.39 -67.35 -10.18
CA LEU A 484 -34.99 -66.40 -9.15
C LEU A 484 -35.84 -66.54 -7.87
N VAL A 485 -37.13 -66.87 -8.00
CA VAL A 485 -38.00 -67.15 -6.84
C VAL A 485 -37.61 -68.49 -6.17
N ALA A 486 -37.27 -69.51 -6.95
CA ALA A 486 -36.77 -70.78 -6.39
C ALA A 486 -35.42 -70.60 -5.68
N ALA A 487 -34.51 -69.79 -6.24
CA ALA A 487 -33.24 -69.46 -5.62
C ALA A 487 -33.40 -68.64 -4.33
N SER A 488 -34.31 -67.67 -4.30
CA SER A 488 -34.56 -66.84 -3.11
C SER A 488 -35.21 -67.64 -1.97
N VAL A 489 -36.09 -68.60 -2.27
CA VAL A 489 -36.65 -69.52 -1.27
C VAL A 489 -35.59 -70.48 -0.73
N GLY A 490 -34.68 -70.98 -1.59
CA GLY A 490 -33.55 -71.81 -1.17
C GLY A 490 -32.55 -71.07 -0.26
N VAL A 491 -32.21 -69.83 -0.61
CA VAL A 491 -31.33 -68.96 0.21
C VAL A 491 -32.00 -68.59 1.53
N TYR A 492 -33.31 -68.30 1.54
CA TYR A 492 -34.04 -67.99 2.77
C TYR A 492 -34.16 -69.20 3.71
N ALA A 493 -34.33 -70.40 3.18
CA ALA A 493 -34.31 -71.63 3.97
C ALA A 493 -32.93 -71.90 4.61
N ILE A 494 -31.84 -71.69 3.86
CA ILE A 494 -30.46 -71.79 4.37
C ILE A 494 -30.16 -70.69 5.40
N TYR A 495 -30.60 -69.46 5.15
CA TYR A 495 -30.47 -68.33 6.08
C TYR A 495 -31.18 -68.61 7.41
N LYS A 496 -32.42 -69.12 7.37
CA LYS A 496 -33.20 -69.49 8.56
C LYS A 496 -32.64 -70.72 9.30
N TYR A 497 -31.95 -71.61 8.59
CA TYR A 497 -31.26 -72.76 9.18
C TYR A 497 -29.92 -72.37 9.82
N ARG A 498 -29.14 -71.46 9.21
CA ARG A 498 -27.86 -70.96 9.77
C ARG A 498 -28.00 -69.97 10.92
N LEU A 499 -29.05 -69.13 10.95
CA LEU A 499 -29.29 -68.22 12.08
C LEU A 499 -29.71 -68.93 13.38
N ARG A 500 -30.10 -70.21 13.30
CA ARG A 500 -30.50 -71.01 14.47
C ARG A 500 -29.34 -71.77 15.12
N SER A 501 -28.11 -71.64 14.60
CA SER A 501 -26.92 -72.36 15.10
C SER A 501 -25.72 -71.47 15.48
N TYR A 502 -25.86 -70.15 15.56
CA TYR A 502 -24.81 -69.27 16.10
C TYR A 502 -25.43 -68.33 17.14
N MET A 503 -25.64 -68.91 18.32
CA MET A 503 -25.63 -68.16 19.56
C MET A 503 -24.33 -68.53 20.27
N ASP A 504 -23.62 -67.49 20.68
CA ASP A 504 -22.51 -67.43 21.62
C ASP A 504 -21.05 -67.39 21.11
N SER A 505 -20.30 -66.52 21.80
CA SER A 505 -18.86 -66.25 21.80
C SER A 505 -18.23 -65.39 20.68
N GLU A 506 -17.99 -64.14 21.06
CA GLU A 506 -16.68 -63.45 21.00
C GLU A 506 -16.17 -62.69 19.75
N ILE A 507 -15.76 -61.45 20.07
CA ILE A 507 -14.70 -60.60 19.47
C ILE A 507 -15.11 -59.46 18.53
N ARG A 508 -15.23 -58.31 19.20
CA ARG A 508 -14.80 -56.96 18.87
C ARG A 508 -13.31 -56.94 18.46
N ALA A 509 -12.97 -56.64 17.20
CA ALA A 509 -11.66 -56.10 16.83
C ALA A 509 -11.68 -55.49 15.41
N ILE A 510 -10.95 -54.37 15.25
CA ILE A 510 -10.53 -53.70 14.00
C ILE A 510 -11.35 -52.45 13.59
N MET A 511 -10.88 -51.32 14.15
CA MET A 511 -10.64 -50.00 13.53
C MET A 511 -11.86 -49.16 13.08
N ALA A 512 -12.24 -48.05 13.71
CA ALA A 512 -11.50 -47.02 14.44
C ALA A 512 -10.33 -46.40 13.63
N GLN A 513 -10.67 -45.58 12.63
CA GLN A 513 -9.71 -44.66 12.00
C GLN A 513 -10.33 -43.37 11.44
N TYR A 514 -11.42 -42.87 12.02
CA TYR A 514 -11.88 -41.51 11.69
C TYR A 514 -12.44 -40.80 12.92
N MET A 515 -11.55 -40.08 13.60
CA MET A 515 -11.90 -38.93 14.43
C MET A 515 -10.67 -37.99 14.45
N PRO A 516 -10.88 -36.68 14.37
CA PRO A 516 -10.60 -35.89 15.55
C PRO A 516 -11.78 -35.00 15.94
N LEU A 517 -11.93 -34.86 17.26
CA LEU A 517 -12.88 -34.01 17.96
C LEU A 517 -12.37 -32.57 18.00
N ASP A 518 -13.29 -31.61 18.10
CA ASP A 518 -13.40 -30.81 19.33
C ASP A 518 -14.79 -30.17 19.44
N GLY A 519 -15.31 -30.15 20.67
CA GLY A 519 -16.61 -29.59 21.03
C GLY A 519 -17.02 -29.96 22.45
N GLN A 520 -16.50 -29.21 23.41
CA GLN A 520 -16.72 -29.26 24.86
C GLN A 520 -18.18 -29.37 25.31
N GLY A 521 -18.40 -30.04 26.45
CA GLY A 521 -19.63 -29.91 27.23
C GLY A 521 -19.79 -30.97 28.33
N ASP A 522 -19.24 -30.66 29.50
CA ASP A 522 -19.68 -31.08 30.84
C ASP A 522 -19.42 -32.50 31.36
N ALA A 523 -18.56 -32.53 32.38
CA ALA A 523 -18.37 -33.59 33.37
C ALA A 523 -19.17 -33.26 34.65
N PRO A 524 -19.05 -34.02 35.75
CA PRO A 524 -19.38 -35.43 35.93
C PRO A 524 -20.26 -35.63 37.20
N ASN A 525 -20.83 -36.84 37.39
CA ASN A 525 -21.13 -37.33 38.74
C ASN A 525 -20.90 -38.84 38.84
N GLN A 526 -19.70 -39.17 39.31
CA GLN A 526 -19.41 -40.25 40.26
C GLN A 526 -20.34 -40.12 41.50
N LEU A 527 -20.77 -41.09 42.29
CA LEU A 527 -20.28 -42.39 42.78
C LEU A 527 -21.44 -43.03 43.60
N ARG A 528 -21.43 -44.36 43.77
CA ARG A 528 -21.74 -45.12 45.02
C ARG A 528 -21.88 -46.61 44.68
N ASP A 529 -20.89 -47.43 45.06
CA ASP A 529 -20.89 -48.33 46.25
C ASP A 529 -21.27 -49.74 45.76
N ASP A 530 -20.71 -50.87 46.18
CA ASP A 530 -19.70 -51.23 47.16
C ASP A 530 -19.41 -52.75 47.00
N ALA A 531 -18.32 -53.18 47.64
CA ALA A 531 -18.11 -54.50 48.27
C ALA A 531 -17.38 -55.64 47.51
N LEU A 532 -16.24 -55.98 48.13
CA LEU A 532 -15.43 -57.21 48.17
C LEU A 532 -14.34 -57.45 47.12
#